data_AF-A0A6N0NTN1-F1
#
_entry.id   AF-A0A6N0NTN1-F1
#
_cell.length_a   1.000
_cell.length_b   1.000
_cell.length_c   1.000
_cell.angle_alpha   90.00
_cell.angle_beta   90.00
_cell.angle_gamma   90.00
#
_symmetry.space_group_name_H-M   'P 1'
#
loop_
_entity.id
_entity.type
_entity.pdbx_description
1 polymer ?
#
loop_
_entity_poly.entity_id
_entity_poly.type
_entity_poly.pdbx_seq_one_letter_code
_entity_poly.pdbx_strand_id
1 'polypeptide(L)' 'MLQRISVWIDSKFGEEIANSIKVDNINIPTGMRIEVRGNKEGVEVVAEVEYRDPKSILTLRNTVDEILEHIEMLIKVLGE' A
#
# COMPACT_ATOMS: atom_id res chain seq x y z
N MET A 1 15.72 -2.83 13.49
CA MET A 1 14.93 -1.60 13.77
C MET A 1 13.71 -1.63 12.85
N LEU A 2 12.50 -1.38 13.33
CA LEU A 2 11.32 -1.36 12.45
C LEU A 2 11.23 -0.01 11.73
N GLN A 3 11.02 -0.03 10.42
CA GLN A 3 10.70 1.17 9.63
C GLN A 3 9.26 1.07 9.15
N ARG A 4 8.56 2.21 9.14
CA ARG A 4 7.14 2.30 8.77
C ARG A 4 6.90 3.49 7.86
N ILE A 5 6.10 3.26 6.82
CA ILE A 5 5.51 4.30 5.97
C ILE A 5 3.99 4.17 6.08
N SER A 6 3.30 5.29 6.13
CA SER A 6 1.84 5.38 6.06
C SER A 6 1.49 6.47 5.05
N VAL A 7 0.63 6.12 4.08
CA VAL A 7 0.15 7.02 3.04
C VAL A 7 -1.37 7.03 3.09
N TRP A 8 -1.95 8.22 3.07
CA TRP A 8 -3.39 8.44 2.95
C TRP A 8 -3.70 8.99 1.57
N ILE A 9 -4.74 8.45 0.93
CA ILE A 9 -5.21 8.85 -0.39
C ILE A 9 -6.70 9.10 -0.30
N ASP A 10 -7.12 10.32 -0.60
CA ASP A 10 -8.52 10.71 -0.63
C ASP A 10 -9.22 10.03 -1.82
N SER A 11 -10.34 9.36 -1.54
CA SER A 11 -11.20 8.75 -2.55
C SER A 11 -12.53 8.35 -1.92
N LYS A 12 -13.64 8.53 -2.65
CA LYS A 12 -14.95 8.07 -2.14
C LYS A 12 -15.13 6.55 -2.24
N PHE A 13 -14.18 5.86 -2.88
CA PHE A 13 -14.17 4.42 -3.12
C PHE A 13 -13.09 3.69 -2.32
N GLY A 14 -12.70 4.23 -1.16
CA GLY A 14 -11.61 3.68 -0.37
C GLY A 14 -11.82 2.22 0.03
N GLU A 15 -13.05 1.81 0.35
CA GLU A 15 -13.38 0.41 0.69
C GLU A 15 -13.14 -0.54 -0.49
N GLU A 16 -13.62 -0.18 -1.69
CA GLU A 16 -13.44 -0.93 -2.92
C GLU A 16 -11.96 -1.05 -3.29
N ILE A 17 -11.23 0.06 -3.25
CA ILE A 17 -9.79 0.11 -3.52
C ILE A 17 -9.04 -0.82 -2.54
N ALA A 18 -9.30 -0.70 -1.24
CA ALA A 18 -8.64 -1.52 -0.23
C ALA A 18 -8.90 -3.02 -0.42
N ASN A 19 -10.13 -3.38 -0.81
CA ASN A 19 -10.49 -4.77 -1.08
C ASN A 19 -9.80 -5.32 -2.33
N SER A 20 -9.64 -4.50 -3.38
CA SER A 20 -8.90 -4.89 -4.59
C SER A 20 -7.41 -5.13 -4.31
N ILE A 21 -6.75 -4.23 -3.56
CA ILE A 21 -5.32 -4.36 -3.26
C ILE A 21 -5.03 -5.56 -2.34
N LYS A 22 -5.92 -5.88 -1.38
CA LYS A 22 -5.73 -7.03 -0.48
C LYS A 22 -5.62 -8.37 -1.20
N VAL A 23 -6.25 -8.51 -2.37
CA VAL A 23 -6.21 -9.75 -3.16
C VAL A 23 -4.81 -9.98 -3.76
N ASP A 24 -4.04 -8.91 -4.01
CA ASP A 24 -2.70 -8.97 -4.61
C ASP A 24 -1.56 -9.22 -3.61
N ASN A 25 -1.83 -9.23 -2.29
CA ASN A 25 -0.83 -9.35 -1.22
C ASN A 25 -0.10 -10.71 -1.13
N ILE A 26 -0.22 -11.58 -2.14
CA ILE A 26 0.40 -12.91 -2.20
C ILE A 26 1.94 -12.84 -2.35
N ASN A 27 2.48 -11.74 -2.87
CA ASN A 27 3.92 -11.57 -3.17
C ASN A 27 4.67 -10.60 -2.23
N ILE A 28 4.22 -10.39 -1.00
CA ILE A 28 4.90 -9.48 -0.06
C ILE A 28 6.30 -10.04 0.30
N PRO A 29 7.38 -9.24 0.19
CA PRO A 29 8.72 -9.65 0.56
C PRO A 29 8.82 -10.12 2.02
N THR A 30 9.69 -11.11 2.29
CA THR A 30 9.88 -11.66 3.64
C THR A 30 10.33 -10.58 4.63
N GLY A 31 9.67 -10.51 5.79
CA GLY A 31 9.97 -9.52 6.83
C GLY A 31 9.32 -8.16 6.60
N MET A 32 8.42 -8.05 5.62
CA MET A 32 7.55 -6.90 5.40
C MET A 32 6.12 -7.24 5.83
N ARG A 33 5.42 -6.23 6.38
CA ARG A 33 3.98 -6.27 6.65
C ARG A 33 3.35 -5.12 5.89
N ILE A 34 2.24 -5.41 5.21
CA ILE A 34 1.45 -4.41 4.50
C ILE A 34 0.02 -4.51 4.99
N GLU A 35 -0.57 -3.37 5.28
CA GLU A 35 -1.95 -3.25 5.71
C GLU A 35 -2.61 -2.12 4.93
N VAL A 36 -3.69 -2.44 4.23
CA VAL A 36 -4.47 -1.48 3.45
C VAL A 36 -5.86 -1.41 4.06
N ARG A 37 -6.31 -0.20 4.42
CA ARG A 37 -7.59 0.06 5.07
C ARG A 37 -8.34 1.11 4.29
N GLY A 38 -9.58 0.84 3.95
CA GLY A 38 -10.44 1.75 3.19
C GLY A 38 -11.65 2.16 3.99
N ASN A 39 -12.12 3.39 3.75
CA ASN A 39 -13.43 3.88 4.19
C ASN A 39 -14.01 4.79 3.08
N LYS A 40 -15.11 5.50 3.39
CA LYS A 40 -15.79 6.42 2.46
C LYS A 40 -15.04 7.72 2.17
N GLU A 41 -13.99 8.02 2.93
CA GLU A 41 -13.18 9.23 2.80
C GLU A 41 -11.87 8.97 2.04
N GLY A 42 -11.37 7.73 2.09
CA GLY A 42 -10.16 7.36 1.38
C GLY A 42 -9.60 6.00 1.78
N VAL A 43 -8.35 5.78 1.39
CA VAL A 43 -7.58 4.57 1.67
C VAL A 43 -6.27 4.91 2.38
N GLU A 44 -5.99 4.19 3.47
CA GLU A 44 -4.72 4.19 4.18
C GLU A 44 -3.91 2.97 3.75
N VAL A 45 -2.67 3.19 3.30
CA VAL A 45 -1.68 2.16 3.05
C VAL A 45 -0.60 2.26 4.12
N VAL A 46 -0.42 1.20 4.90
CA VAL A 46 0.62 1.09 5.93
C VAL A 46 1.56 -0.03 5.53
N ALA A 47 2.84 0.28 5.39
CA ALA A 47 3.87 -0.70 5.10
C ALA A 47 4.99 -0.62 6.15
N GLU A 48 5.38 -1.78 6.66
CA GLU A 48 6.39 -1.93 7.71
C GLU A 48 7.45 -2.94 7.27
N VAL A 49 8.72 -2.66 7.54
CA VAL A 49 9.81 -3.60 7.28
C VAL A 49 10.79 -3.64 8.45
N GLU A 50 11.31 -4.81 8.76
CA GLU A 50 12.46 -4.93 9.63
C GLU A 50 13.73 -4.47 8.89
N TYR A 51 14.33 -3.36 9.32
CA TYR A 51 15.59 -2.86 8.77
C TYR A 51 16.73 -3.81 9.13
N ARG A 52 17.30 -4.43 8.10
CA ARG A 52 18.49 -5.28 8.19
C ARG A 52 19.69 -4.66 7.46
N ASP A 53 19.43 -4.02 6.33
CA ASP A 53 20.44 -3.31 5.54
C ASP A 53 19.75 -2.23 4.65
N PRO A 54 20.51 -1.35 3.97
CA PRO A 54 19.93 -0.31 3.11
C PRO A 54 18.96 -0.81 2.03
N LYS A 55 19.12 -2.05 1.54
CA LYS A 55 18.19 -2.65 0.58
C LYS A 55 16.81 -2.85 1.19
N SER A 56 16.69 -3.10 2.50
CA SER A 56 15.38 -3.23 3.15
C SER A 56 14.52 -1.97 2.98
N ILE A 57 15.15 -0.78 3.04
CA ILE A 57 14.45 0.50 2.82
C ILE A 57 14.09 0.66 1.35
N LEU A 58 15.00 0.30 0.43
CA LEU A 58 14.74 0.38 -1.01
C LEU A 58 13.60 -0.55 -1.42
N THR A 59 13.55 -1.77 -0.87
CA THR A 59 12.47 -2.71 -1.09
C THR A 59 11.15 -2.15 -0.54
N LEU A 60 11.15 -1.59 0.68
CA LEU A 60 9.96 -0.94 1.24
C LEU A 60 9.44 0.17 0.31
N ARG A 61 10.33 1.06 -0.15
CA ARG A 61 9.95 2.14 -1.07
C ARG A 61 9.33 1.57 -2.35
N ASN A 62 10.02 0.65 -3.02
CA ASN A 62 9.55 0.06 -4.27
C ASN A 62 8.18 -0.61 -4.11
N THR A 63 7.98 -1.38 -3.03
CA THR A 63 6.69 -2.04 -2.79
C THR A 63 5.58 -1.04 -2.50
N VAL A 64 5.86 0.06 -1.80
CA VAL A 64 4.88 1.14 -1.62
C VAL A 64 4.58 1.81 -2.96
N ASP A 65 5.59 2.14 -3.77
CA ASP A 65 5.41 2.76 -5.09
C ASP A 65 4.52 1.88 -5.99
N GLU A 66 4.76 0.56 -6.05
CA GLU A 66 3.95 -0.40 -6.81
C GLU A 66 2.47 -0.41 -6.34
N ILE A 67 2.22 -0.39 -5.03
CA ILE A 67 0.86 -0.32 -4.47
C ILE A 67 0.19 0.99 -4.86
N LEU A 68 0.90 2.11 -4.80
CA LEU A 68 0.37 3.41 -5.17
C LEU A 68 0.02 3.46 -6.67
N GLU A 69 0.85 2.89 -7.54
CA GLU A 69 0.55 2.77 -8.97
C GLU A 69 -0.75 1.97 -9.23
N HIS A 70 -0.94 0.87 -8.50
CA HIS A 70 -2.17 0.07 -8.59
C HIS A 70 -3.39 0.88 -8.12
N ILE A 71 -3.27 1.61 -7.00
CA ILE A 71 -4.36 2.45 -6.49
C ILE A 71 -4.69 3.57 -7.48
N GLU A 72 -3.69 4.23 -8.07
CA GLU A 72 -3.92 5.26 -9.09
C GLU A 72 -4.66 4.71 -10.31
N MET A 73 -4.34 3.49 -10.75
CA MET A 73 -5.09 2.84 -11.83
C MET A 73 -6.54 2.57 -11.43
N LEU A 74 -6.79 2.11 -10.21
CA LEU A 74 -8.14 1.87 -9.70
C LEU A 74 -8.96 3.16 -9.64
N ILE A 75 -8.38 4.25 -9.13
CA ILE A 75 -9.02 5.58 -9.07
C ILE A 75 -9.44 6.02 -10.48
N LYS A 76 -8.54 5.90 -11.47
CA LYS A 76 -8.84 6.22 -12.88
C LYS A 76 -9.98 5.37 -13.45
N VAL A 77 -10.01 4.07 -13.14
CA VAL A 77 -11.07 3.15 -13.60
C VAL A 77 -12.42 3.49 -12.96
N LEU A 78 -12.41 3.91 -11.70
CA LEU A 78 -13.60 4.30 -10.94
C LEU A 78 -14.11 5.70 -11.31
N GLY A 79 -13.39 6.43 -12.16
CA GLY A 79 -13.80 7.73 -12.68
C GLY A 79 -13.54 8.89 -11.73
N GLU A 80 -12.44 8.81 -10.97
CA GLU A 80 -11.87 9.91 -10.17
C GLU A 80 -10.57 10.46 -10.78
#